data_AF-A0A0H5CCU0-F1
#
_entry.id   AF-A0A0H5CCU0-F1
#
_cell.length_a   1.000
_cell.length_b   1.000
_cell.length_c   1.000
_cell.angle_alpha   90.00
_cell.angle_beta   90.00
_cell.angle_gamma   90.00
#
_symmetry.space_group_name_H-M   'P 1'
#
loop_
_entity.id
_entity.type
_entity.pdbx_description
1 polymer ?
#
loop_
_entity_poly.entity_id
_entity_poly.type
_entity_poly.pdbx_seq_one_letter_code
_entity_poly.pdbx_strand_id
1 'polypeptide(L)'
;MTTTRAAQIDDALARLASATKRPWDSEDAPKHRLDTPPSERNFLHRWIRSGDDQEAAPGWRRRILDRPALLVAAVLVAGLVAVWLLTAGRPPVPEIPPDIPVAATTQRSAAAPGVVVEVVGKVAAPGLFTLPEGARVADALRAGGGALPGTDLSTLNLARRVADGEQIHVGVPIPAAAVAQTALPGPMDLNTASLIQLDTLPGVGSVTAQRIVEWRSKHGRFTKIDQLREVEGIGQSRFETLRELVTVR
;
A
#
# COMPACT_ATOMS: atom_id res chain seq x y z
N MET A 1 24.56 12.66 -25.49
CA MET A 1 25.33 11.46 -25.15
C MET A 1 24.79 10.94 -23.82
N THR A 2 23.90 9.95 -23.87
CA THR A 2 23.21 9.38 -22.71
C THR A 2 24.09 8.30 -22.09
N THR A 3 24.72 8.61 -20.95
CA THR A 3 25.41 7.61 -20.12
C THR A 3 24.36 6.65 -19.56
N THR A 4 24.47 5.38 -19.94
CA THR A 4 23.57 4.30 -19.51
C THR A 4 23.66 4.12 -18.00
N ARG A 5 22.51 4.07 -17.32
CA ARG A 5 22.31 3.89 -15.87
C ARG A 5 23.16 2.77 -15.24
N ALA A 6 23.58 1.78 -16.03
CA ALA A 6 24.50 0.72 -15.60
C ALA A 6 25.92 1.25 -15.26
N ALA A 7 26.47 2.18 -16.05
CA ALA A 7 27.81 2.73 -15.81
C ALA A 7 27.87 3.57 -14.53
N GLN A 8 26.74 4.15 -14.12
CA GLN A 8 26.66 4.96 -12.90
C GLN A 8 26.56 4.08 -11.62
N ILE A 9 26.09 2.84 -11.75
CA ILE A 9 26.02 1.87 -10.65
C ILE A 9 27.39 1.24 -10.42
N ASP A 10 28.14 0.92 -11.48
CA ASP A 10 29.49 0.37 -11.36
C ASP A 10 30.47 1.38 -10.73
N ASP A 11 30.37 2.67 -11.09
CA ASP A 11 31.18 3.74 -10.48
C ASP A 11 30.84 3.94 -8.99
N ALA A 12 29.58 3.75 -8.61
CA ALA A 12 29.15 3.81 -7.21
C ALA A 12 29.64 2.61 -6.39
N LEU A 13 29.66 1.40 -6.97
CA LEU A 13 30.16 0.19 -6.32
C LEU A 13 31.69 0.22 -6.17
N ALA A 14 32.43 0.76 -7.14
CA ALA A 14 33.87 0.95 -7.04
C ALA A 14 34.25 1.92 -5.90
N ARG A 15 33.46 2.98 -5.70
CA ARG A 15 33.66 3.92 -4.58
C ARG A 15 33.41 3.29 -3.21
N LEU A 16 32.39 2.43 -3.07
CA LEU A 16 32.12 1.70 -1.82
C LEU A 16 33.21 0.66 -1.48
N ALA A 17 33.77 -0.02 -2.49
CA ALA A 17 34.87 -0.95 -2.28
C ALA A 17 36.13 -0.24 -1.76
N SER A 18 36.42 0.97 -2.23
CA SER A 18 37.56 1.78 -1.76
C SER A 18 37.39 2.34 -0.33
N ALA A 19 36.16 2.42 0.17
CA ALA A 19 35.84 2.97 1.50
C ALA A 19 35.98 1.93 2.64
N THR A 20 36.34 0.69 2.34
CA THR A 20 36.37 -0.42 3.33
C THR A 20 37.79 -0.94 3.62
N LYS A 21 38.82 -0.11 3.46
CA LYS A 21 40.14 -0.42 4.05
C LYS A 21 40.09 -0.12 5.55
N ARG A 22 39.98 -1.18 6.35
CA ARG A 22 40.03 -1.10 7.81
C ARG A 22 41.45 -0.67 8.25
N PRO A 23 41.60 0.22 9.24
CA PRO A 23 42.91 0.80 9.60
C PRO A 23 43.94 -0.16 10.21
N TRP A 24 43.61 -1.45 10.37
CA TRP A 24 44.50 -2.49 10.90
C TRP A 24 45.02 -3.47 9.84
N ASP A 25 44.67 -3.28 8.56
CA ASP A 25 45.13 -4.09 7.42
C ASP A 25 46.39 -3.52 6.72
N SER A 26 47.09 -2.56 7.34
CA SER A 26 48.39 -2.10 6.84
C SER A 26 49.52 -3.02 7.33
N GLU A 27 50.45 -3.34 6.44
CA GLU A 27 51.65 -4.16 6.70
C GLU A 27 52.64 -3.53 7.73
N ASP A 28 52.30 -2.37 8.29
CA ASP A 28 53.10 -1.59 9.25
C ASP A 28 52.58 -1.63 10.70
N ALA A 29 51.71 -2.59 11.07
CA ALA A 29 51.24 -2.70 12.44
C ALA A 29 52.39 -3.04 13.43
N PRO A 30 52.60 -2.26 14.51
CA PRO A 30 53.69 -2.48 15.45
C PRO A 30 53.50 -3.78 16.23
N LYS A 31 54.44 -4.72 16.06
CA LYS A 31 54.51 -5.98 16.81
C LYS A 31 54.82 -5.66 18.28
N HIS A 32 53.79 -5.61 19.13
CA HIS A 32 53.98 -5.53 20.56
C HIS A 32 54.66 -6.81 21.06
N ARG A 33 55.93 -6.67 21.44
CA ARG A 33 56.78 -7.65 22.08
C ARG A 33 56.16 -8.02 23.44
N LEU A 34 55.73 -9.27 23.59
CA LEU A 34 55.47 -9.85 24.91
C LEU A 34 56.82 -10.18 25.54
N ASP A 35 57.33 -9.27 26.35
CA ASP A 35 58.47 -9.53 27.22
C ASP A 35 58.09 -10.66 28.20
N THR A 36 58.56 -11.86 27.89
CA THR A 36 58.45 -13.05 28.75
C THR A 36 59.83 -13.30 29.36
N PRO A 37 59.99 -13.31 30.70
CA PRO A 37 61.28 -13.62 31.31
C PRO A 37 61.67 -15.10 31.08
N PRO A 38 62.97 -15.42 30.86
CA PRO A 38 63.38 -16.72 30.35
C PRO A 38 63.88 -17.67 31.45
N SER A 39 63.00 -18.53 31.96
CA SER A 39 63.30 -19.80 32.66
C SER A 39 61.93 -20.37 33.07
N GLU A 40 61.45 -21.55 32.70
CA GLU A 40 62.12 -22.84 32.66
C GLU A 40 61.40 -23.74 31.65
N ARG A 41 62.11 -24.12 30.58
CA ARG A 41 61.72 -25.18 29.66
C ARG A 41 61.96 -26.52 30.36
N ASN A 42 61.08 -26.99 31.25
CA ASN A 42 61.12 -28.38 31.78
C ASN A 42 59.91 -28.84 32.65
N PHE A 43 58.71 -28.27 32.49
CA PHE A 43 57.56 -28.63 33.36
C PHE A 43 56.66 -29.76 32.85
N LEU A 44 56.92 -30.36 31.69
CA LEU A 44 56.05 -31.39 31.09
C LEU A 44 56.37 -32.85 31.50
N HIS A 45 57.21 -33.11 32.51
CA HIS A 45 57.60 -34.48 32.91
C HIS A 45 57.35 -34.88 34.38
N ARG A 46 56.57 -34.12 35.17
CA ARG A 46 56.31 -34.47 36.61
C ARG A 46 54.97 -35.17 36.89
N TRP A 47 54.09 -35.34 35.91
CA TRP A 47 52.94 -36.24 36.05
C TRP A 47 53.38 -37.66 35.70
N ILE A 48 53.81 -38.45 36.70
CA ILE A 48 53.70 -39.93 36.81
C ILE A 48 54.62 -40.43 37.95
N ARG A 49 54.01 -40.98 39.01
CA ARG A 49 54.58 -41.87 40.07
C ARG A 49 55.51 -41.17 41.07
N SER A 50 55.43 -41.33 42.40
CA SER A 50 54.89 -42.32 43.35
C SER A 50 54.65 -41.54 44.67
N GLY A 51 53.62 -41.80 45.47
CA GLY A 51 53.58 -42.94 46.38
C GLY A 51 54.16 -42.50 47.74
N ASP A 52 53.28 -42.45 48.75
CA ASP A 52 53.55 -42.36 50.20
C ASP A 52 54.08 -40.97 50.66
N ASP A 53 53.51 -40.23 51.62
CA ASP A 53 53.12 -40.54 53.00
C ASP A 53 51.97 -39.58 53.45
N GLN A 54 50.86 -40.05 54.05
CA GLN A 54 50.58 -40.05 55.51
C GLN A 54 50.47 -38.60 56.09
N GLU A 55 49.29 -38.05 56.36
CA GLU A 55 48.53 -38.19 57.64
C GLU A 55 47.06 -37.76 57.42
N ALA A 56 46.09 -38.67 57.61
CA ALA A 56 45.30 -38.85 58.83
C ALA A 56 44.19 -37.79 59.07
N ALA A 57 42.99 -38.11 58.56
CA ALA A 57 41.74 -37.76 59.25
C ALA A 57 41.31 -38.95 60.13
N PRO A 58 40.75 -38.72 61.33
CA PRO A 58 39.67 -39.61 61.76
C PRO A 58 38.55 -38.88 62.52
N GLY A 59 37.27 -39.18 62.31
CA GLY A 59 36.74 -40.17 61.40
C GLY A 59 35.31 -40.62 61.70
N TRP A 60 35.08 -41.88 61.32
CA TRP A 60 34.20 -42.87 61.92
C TRP A 60 32.78 -42.41 62.32
N ARG A 61 31.82 -42.76 61.46
CA ARG A 61 30.63 -43.53 61.87
C ARG A 61 29.84 -43.93 60.62
N ARG A 62 30.13 -45.13 60.11
CA ARG A 62 29.12 -45.96 59.45
C ARG A 62 28.15 -46.41 60.55
N ARG A 63 26.96 -45.82 60.60
CA ARG A 63 25.81 -46.40 61.30
C ARG A 63 24.83 -46.90 60.24
N ILE A 64 24.74 -48.23 60.17
CA ILE A 64 23.55 -49.04 59.94
C ILE A 64 22.34 -48.19 59.50
N LEU A 65 21.95 -48.29 58.22
CA LEU A 65 20.73 -47.69 57.72
C LEU A 65 19.55 -48.45 58.32
N ASP A 66 19.03 -47.91 59.43
CA ASP A 66 17.79 -48.35 60.05
C ASP A 66 16.66 -48.27 59.00
N ARG A 67 15.88 -49.35 58.86
CA ARG A 67 14.70 -49.42 57.97
C ARG A 67 13.75 -48.19 58.04
N PRO A 68 13.56 -47.47 59.16
CA PRO A 68 12.84 -46.18 59.16
C PRO A 68 13.50 -45.07 58.31
N ALA A 69 14.82 -45.06 58.14
CA ALA A 69 15.50 -44.06 57.30
C ALA A 69 15.13 -44.19 55.81
N LEU A 70 14.85 -45.41 55.35
CA LEU A 70 14.35 -45.65 53.99
C LEU A 70 12.92 -45.15 53.79
N LEU A 71 12.07 -45.25 54.82
CA LEU A 71 10.71 -44.70 54.75
C LEU A 71 10.72 -43.17 54.74
N VAL A 72 11.58 -42.55 55.56
CA VAL A 72 11.77 -41.09 55.54
C VAL A 72 12.32 -40.64 54.18
N ALA A 73 13.29 -41.36 53.63
CA ALA A 73 13.82 -41.07 52.30
C ALA A 73 12.74 -41.20 51.20
N ALA A 74 11.89 -42.22 51.26
CA ALA A 74 10.80 -42.40 50.30
C ALA A 74 9.77 -41.27 50.39
N VAL A 75 9.42 -40.81 51.60
CA VAL A 75 8.50 -39.67 51.80
C VAL A 75 9.14 -38.37 51.30
N LEU A 76 10.44 -38.17 51.52
CA LEU A 76 11.18 -37.02 51.00
C LEU A 76 11.23 -37.04 49.46
N VAL A 77 11.45 -38.20 48.85
CA VAL A 77 11.42 -38.36 47.39
C VAL A 77 10.02 -38.12 46.84
N ALA A 78 8.96 -38.66 47.47
CA ALA A 78 7.59 -38.41 47.06
C ALA A 78 7.20 -36.93 47.18
N GLY A 79 7.65 -36.25 48.26
CA GLY A 79 7.48 -34.81 48.43
C GLY A 79 8.24 -34.02 47.35
N LEU A 80 9.47 -34.40 47.03
CA LEU A 80 10.26 -33.81 45.95
C LEU A 80 9.59 -34.00 44.58
N VAL A 81 9.02 -35.18 44.31
CA VAL A 81 8.30 -35.46 43.06
C VAL A 81 7.00 -34.65 43.00
N ALA A 82 6.27 -34.51 44.11
CA ALA A 82 5.07 -33.68 44.16
C ALA A 82 5.38 -32.20 43.93
N VAL A 83 6.47 -31.69 44.53
CA VAL A 83 6.97 -30.33 44.28
C VAL A 83 7.43 -30.17 42.83
N TRP A 84 8.12 -31.17 42.27
CA TRP A 84 8.53 -31.17 40.88
C TRP A 84 7.32 -31.16 39.94
N LEU A 85 6.28 -31.95 40.18
CA LEU A 85 5.04 -31.94 39.39
C LEU A 85 4.30 -30.60 39.47
N LEU A 86 4.28 -29.96 40.65
CA LEU A 86 3.69 -28.64 40.84
C LEU A 86 4.51 -27.51 40.18
N THR A 87 5.81 -27.71 39.96
CA THR A 87 6.71 -26.70 39.37
C THR A 87 7.01 -26.92 37.89
N ALA A 88 6.90 -28.16 37.39
CA ALA A 88 7.23 -28.56 36.01
C ALA A 88 6.12 -28.28 34.98
N GLY A 89 4.91 -27.93 35.40
CA GLY A 89 3.74 -27.76 34.53
C GLY A 89 3.46 -26.35 34.01
N ARG A 90 4.40 -25.39 34.10
CA ARG A 90 4.17 -24.07 33.52
C ARG A 90 4.36 -24.14 31.99
N PRO A 91 3.31 -23.93 31.16
CA PRO A 91 3.53 -23.79 29.73
C PRO A 91 4.50 -22.62 29.50
N PRO A 92 5.41 -22.71 28.52
CA PRO A 92 6.27 -21.59 28.17
C PRO A 92 5.36 -20.40 27.86
N VAL A 93 5.55 -19.29 28.58
CA VAL A 93 4.87 -18.03 28.27
C VAL A 93 5.24 -17.69 26.84
N PRO A 94 4.27 -17.43 25.94
CA PRO A 94 4.60 -16.99 24.59
C PRO A 94 5.45 -15.72 24.70
N GLU A 95 6.72 -15.81 24.29
CA GLU A 95 7.63 -14.67 24.26
C GLU A 95 7.06 -13.68 23.25
N ILE A 96 6.39 -12.65 23.76
CA ILE A 96 6.04 -11.46 22.97
C ILE A 96 7.38 -10.80 22.67
N PRO A 97 7.81 -10.72 21.39
CA PRO A 97 9.04 -10.01 21.06
C PRO A 97 8.92 -8.57 21.56
N PRO A 98 9.99 -7.97 22.11
CA PRO A 98 9.96 -6.58 22.53
C PRO A 98 9.55 -5.71 21.34
N ASP A 99 8.62 -4.77 21.57
CA ASP A 99 8.27 -3.74 20.60
C ASP A 99 9.51 -2.87 20.34
N ILE A 100 10.32 -3.29 19.37
CA ILE A 100 11.32 -2.42 18.78
C ILE A 100 10.49 -1.31 18.12
N PRO A 101 10.73 -0.02 18.41
CA PRO A 101 10.12 1.04 17.62
C PRO A 101 10.66 0.89 16.20
N VAL A 102 9.94 0.14 15.37
CA VAL A 102 10.10 0.19 13.92
C VAL A 102 9.85 1.65 13.63
N ALA A 103 10.90 2.36 13.21
CA ALA A 103 10.77 3.71 12.71
C ALA A 103 9.62 3.65 11.72
N ALA A 104 8.47 4.21 12.12
CA ALA A 104 7.34 4.35 11.25
C ALA A 104 7.90 5.19 10.11
N THR A 105 8.22 4.53 9.00
CA THR A 105 8.33 5.24 7.74
C THR A 105 6.92 5.75 7.57
N THR A 106 6.70 6.99 8.02
CA THR A 106 5.61 7.79 7.51
C THR A 106 5.90 7.77 6.02
N GLN A 107 5.25 6.85 5.31
CA GLN A 107 5.12 6.97 3.87
C GLN A 107 4.45 8.32 3.72
N ARG A 108 5.28 9.34 3.50
CA ARG A 108 4.84 10.61 2.97
C ARG A 108 4.28 10.20 1.64
N SER A 109 2.97 9.91 1.64
CA SER A 109 2.18 9.68 0.45
C SER A 109 2.48 10.91 -0.38
N ALA A 110 3.36 10.76 -1.36
CA ALA A 110 3.64 11.81 -2.30
C ALA A 110 2.27 12.18 -2.82
N ALA A 111 1.82 13.41 -2.51
CA ALA A 111 0.49 13.86 -2.86
C ALA A 111 0.31 13.57 -4.34
N ALA A 112 -0.47 12.53 -4.65
CA ALA A 112 -0.82 12.23 -6.02
C ALA A 112 -1.45 13.51 -6.57
N PRO A 113 -1.19 13.86 -7.84
CA PRO A 113 -1.81 15.04 -8.43
C PRO A 113 -3.32 14.98 -8.17
N GLY A 114 -3.78 15.92 -7.35
CA GLY A 114 -5.18 15.99 -6.94
C GLY A 114 -5.98 16.67 -8.04
N VAL A 115 -7.23 16.25 -8.18
CA VAL A 115 -8.21 16.86 -9.07
C VAL A 115 -9.00 17.87 -8.24
N VAL A 116 -9.06 19.12 -8.68
CA VAL A 116 -9.82 20.17 -8.02
C VAL A 116 -11.20 20.28 -8.65
N VAL A 117 -12.24 20.20 -7.84
CA VAL A 117 -13.64 20.17 -8.29
C VAL A 117 -14.47 21.13 -7.45
N GLU A 118 -15.44 21.78 -8.06
CA GLU A 118 -16.38 22.65 -7.35
C GLU A 118 -17.70 21.93 -7.17
N VAL A 119 -18.19 21.83 -5.93
CA VAL A 119 -19.50 21.25 -5.62
C VAL A 119 -20.46 22.36 -5.24
N VAL A 120 -21.53 22.51 -6.00
CA VAL A 120 -22.55 23.56 -5.80
C VAL A 120 -23.95 22.96 -5.65
N GLY A 121 -24.83 23.69 -5.00
CA GLY A 121 -26.24 23.33 -4.85
C GLY A 121 -26.60 22.79 -3.46
N LYS A 122 -27.52 21.82 -3.40
CA LYS A 122 -28.12 21.27 -2.17
C LYS A 122 -27.20 20.26 -1.48
N VAL A 123 -26.01 20.70 -1.07
CA VAL A 123 -25.03 19.95 -0.29
C VAL A 123 -24.79 20.61 1.06
N ALA A 124 -24.28 19.85 2.03
CA ALA A 124 -24.02 20.37 3.37
C ALA A 124 -22.95 21.48 3.37
N ALA A 125 -21.88 21.30 2.58
CA ALA A 125 -20.81 22.26 2.41
C ALA A 125 -20.50 22.43 0.91
N PRO A 126 -21.08 23.43 0.23
CA PRO A 126 -20.68 23.78 -1.14
C PRO A 126 -19.31 24.48 -1.15
N GLY A 127 -18.53 24.27 -2.21
CA GLY A 127 -17.20 24.86 -2.36
C GLY A 127 -16.25 24.03 -3.23
N LEU A 128 -14.97 24.40 -3.21
CA LEU A 128 -13.89 23.71 -3.91
C LEU A 128 -13.31 22.58 -3.06
N PHE A 129 -13.12 21.41 -3.67
CA PHE A 129 -12.56 20.23 -3.04
C PHE A 129 -11.42 19.66 -3.87
N THR A 130 -10.35 19.25 -3.21
CA THR A 130 -9.23 18.53 -3.83
C THR A 130 -9.40 17.05 -3.55
N LEU A 131 -9.56 16.26 -4.62
CA LEU A 131 -9.79 14.83 -4.57
C LEU A 131 -8.60 14.07 -5.18
N PRO A 132 -8.37 12.80 -4.81
CA PRO A 132 -7.35 11.99 -5.46
C PRO A 132 -7.69 11.75 -6.94
N GLU A 133 -6.66 11.53 -7.76
CA GLU A 133 -6.84 11.21 -9.17
C GLU A 133 -7.74 9.97 -9.36
N GLY A 134 -8.72 10.08 -10.25
CA GLY A 134 -9.70 9.02 -10.51
C GLY A 134 -10.85 8.94 -9.50
N ALA A 135 -10.97 9.89 -8.56
CA ALA A 135 -12.13 10.04 -7.71
C ALA A 135 -13.44 10.13 -8.50
N ARG A 136 -14.53 9.68 -7.88
CA ARG A 136 -15.87 9.70 -8.49
C ARG A 136 -16.71 10.85 -7.95
N VAL A 137 -17.80 11.17 -8.65
CA VAL A 137 -18.78 12.19 -8.21
C VAL A 137 -19.29 11.90 -6.80
N ALA A 138 -19.45 10.63 -6.41
CA ALA A 138 -19.79 10.23 -5.05
C ALA A 138 -18.76 10.68 -4.00
N ASP A 139 -17.46 10.65 -4.34
CA ASP A 139 -16.40 11.05 -3.42
C ASP A 139 -16.37 12.57 -3.24
N ALA A 140 -16.63 13.32 -4.32
CA ALA A 140 -16.82 14.77 -4.27
C ALA A 140 -18.01 15.15 -3.37
N LEU A 141 -19.14 14.44 -3.51
CA LEU A 141 -20.32 14.66 -2.69
C LEU A 141 -20.06 14.35 -1.21
N ARG A 142 -19.30 13.28 -0.92
CA ARG A 142 -18.87 12.94 0.46
C ARG A 142 -17.96 14.01 1.04
N ALA A 143 -17.03 14.55 0.24
CA ALA A 143 -16.16 15.65 0.65
C ALA A 143 -16.96 16.92 0.98
N GLY A 144 -18.03 17.19 0.24
CA GLY A 144 -19.01 18.26 0.51
C GLY A 144 -19.99 17.98 1.65
N GLY A 145 -19.75 16.94 2.47
CA GLY A 145 -20.60 16.58 3.62
C GLY A 145 -21.92 15.89 3.24
N GLY A 146 -22.07 15.45 1.99
CA GLY A 146 -23.27 14.79 1.49
C GLY A 146 -24.34 15.75 0.95
N ALA A 147 -25.34 15.17 0.29
CA ALA A 147 -26.51 15.91 -0.17
C ALA A 147 -27.47 16.19 1.00
N LEU A 148 -28.17 17.32 0.95
CA LEU A 148 -29.20 17.65 1.94
C LEU A 148 -30.37 16.65 1.87
N PRO A 149 -31.10 16.40 2.98
CA PRO A 149 -32.26 15.51 2.99
C PRO A 149 -33.30 15.91 1.93
N GLY A 150 -33.83 14.94 1.21
CA GLY A 150 -34.81 15.17 0.13
C GLY A 150 -34.23 15.69 -1.18
N THR A 151 -32.89 15.75 -1.31
CA THR A 151 -32.25 16.08 -2.59
C THR A 151 -32.30 14.88 -3.53
N ASP A 152 -32.86 15.08 -4.72
CA ASP A 152 -32.83 14.09 -5.78
C ASP A 152 -31.44 14.05 -6.44
N LEU A 153 -30.80 12.89 -6.35
CA LEU A 153 -29.49 12.60 -6.94
C LEU A 153 -29.59 11.73 -8.20
N SER A 154 -30.80 11.33 -8.61
CA SER A 154 -31.00 10.46 -9.79
C SER A 154 -30.49 11.10 -11.09
N THR A 155 -30.40 12.42 -11.12
CA THR A 155 -29.85 13.21 -12.23
C THR A 155 -28.32 13.17 -12.31
N LEU A 156 -27.64 12.78 -11.23
CA LEU A 156 -26.18 12.71 -11.14
C LEU A 156 -25.70 11.27 -11.29
N ASN A 157 -24.77 11.05 -12.24
CA ASN A 157 -24.04 9.79 -12.29
C ASN A 157 -22.95 9.76 -11.20
N LEU A 158 -23.32 9.30 -10.00
CA LEU A 158 -22.43 9.21 -8.84
C LEU A 158 -21.18 8.35 -9.08
N ALA A 159 -21.26 7.39 -10.02
CA ALA A 159 -20.15 6.52 -10.36
C ALA A 159 -19.20 7.15 -11.40
N ARG A 160 -19.56 8.25 -12.05
CA ARG A 160 -18.68 8.87 -13.05
C ARG A 160 -17.41 9.40 -12.38
N ARG A 161 -16.27 9.26 -13.05
CA ARG A 161 -15.00 9.89 -12.64
C ARG A 161 -15.10 11.40 -12.81
N VAL A 162 -14.50 12.14 -11.89
CA VAL A 162 -14.46 13.60 -11.94
C VAL A 162 -13.22 14.06 -12.70
N ALA A 163 -13.37 15.12 -13.50
CA ALA A 163 -12.28 15.79 -14.20
C ALA A 163 -11.77 17.02 -13.42
N ASP A 164 -10.57 17.47 -13.73
CA ASP A 164 -9.99 18.66 -13.10
C ASP A 164 -10.68 19.93 -13.57
N GLY A 165 -10.96 20.83 -12.62
CA GLY A 165 -11.74 22.05 -12.86
C GLY A 165 -13.23 21.79 -13.10
N GLU A 166 -13.74 20.59 -12.81
CA GLU A 166 -15.14 20.26 -13.04
C GLU A 166 -16.08 20.86 -11.97
N GLN A 167 -17.25 21.35 -12.39
CA GLN A 167 -18.31 21.84 -11.51
C GLN A 167 -19.46 20.82 -11.42
N ILE A 168 -19.76 20.33 -10.21
CA ILE A 168 -20.79 19.35 -9.90
C ILE A 168 -22.01 20.06 -9.31
N HIS A 169 -23.15 19.98 -9.98
CA HIS A 169 -24.40 20.60 -9.55
C HIS A 169 -25.31 19.57 -8.87
N VAL A 170 -25.59 19.79 -7.59
CA VAL A 170 -26.35 18.85 -6.77
C VAL A 170 -27.74 19.41 -6.49
N GLY A 171 -28.78 18.78 -7.04
CA GLY A 171 -30.17 19.14 -6.75
C GLY A 171 -30.59 20.55 -7.19
N VAL A 172 -29.85 21.15 -8.12
CA VAL A 172 -30.10 22.47 -8.72
C VAL A 172 -30.06 22.33 -10.24
N PRO A 173 -30.97 23.01 -10.98
CA PRO A 173 -30.93 23.00 -12.44
C PRO A 173 -29.62 23.59 -12.96
N ILE A 174 -28.99 22.87 -13.90
CA ILE A 174 -27.76 23.32 -14.54
C ILE A 174 -28.10 24.51 -15.45
N PRO A 175 -27.41 25.67 -15.33
CA PRO A 175 -27.64 26.80 -16.20
C PRO A 175 -27.28 26.43 -17.65
N ALA A 176 -28.10 26.85 -18.61
CA ALA A 176 -27.96 26.52 -20.03
C ALA A 176 -26.58 26.90 -20.63
N ALA A 177 -25.85 27.83 -20.01
CA ALA A 177 -24.49 28.20 -20.41
C ALA A 177 -23.42 27.19 -19.96
N ALA A 178 -23.65 26.42 -18.89
CA ALA A 178 -22.70 25.43 -18.37
C ALA A 178 -22.79 24.08 -19.12
N VAL A 179 -23.99 23.70 -19.60
CA VAL A 179 -24.14 22.52 -20.47
C VAL A 179 -23.39 22.65 -21.79
N ALA A 180 -23.18 23.89 -22.29
CA ALA A 180 -22.37 24.15 -23.47
C ALA A 180 -20.86 23.93 -23.22
N GLN A 181 -20.39 23.98 -21.97
CA GLN A 181 -18.99 23.76 -21.59
C GLN A 181 -18.69 22.30 -21.20
N THR A 182 -19.71 21.50 -20.92
CA THR A 182 -19.58 20.03 -20.75
C THR A 182 -19.64 19.27 -22.08
N ALA A 183 -19.89 19.97 -23.19
CA ALA A 183 -19.57 19.45 -24.51
C ALA A 183 -18.04 19.32 -24.58
N LEU A 184 -17.55 18.08 -24.44
CA LEU A 184 -16.15 17.76 -24.69
C LEU A 184 -15.68 18.52 -25.95
N PRO A 185 -14.57 19.27 -25.91
CA PRO A 185 -14.03 19.93 -27.09
C PRO A 185 -13.51 18.85 -28.04
N GLY A 186 -14.41 18.28 -28.83
CA GLY A 186 -14.12 17.19 -29.72
C GLY A 186 -15.39 16.61 -30.35
N PRO A 187 -15.26 15.88 -31.46
CA PRO A 187 -16.40 15.28 -32.15
C PRO A 187 -17.20 14.35 -31.22
N MET A 188 -18.51 14.55 -31.14
CA MET A 188 -19.43 13.75 -30.34
C MET A 188 -19.63 12.38 -30.98
N ASP A 189 -19.41 11.31 -30.22
CA ASP A 189 -19.56 9.95 -30.74
C ASP A 189 -21.05 9.54 -30.85
N LEU A 190 -21.47 9.24 -32.08
CA LEU A 190 -22.81 8.81 -32.43
C LEU A 190 -23.18 7.43 -31.91
N ASN A 191 -22.29 6.66 -31.29
CA ASN A 191 -22.67 5.37 -30.69
C ASN A 191 -22.85 5.46 -29.17
N THR A 192 -22.21 6.43 -28.53
CA THR A 192 -22.18 6.56 -27.07
C THR A 192 -22.92 7.78 -26.54
N ALA A 193 -23.20 8.78 -27.40
CA ALA A 193 -23.91 9.98 -27.00
C ALA A 193 -25.32 9.68 -26.46
N SER A 194 -25.67 10.32 -25.35
CA SER A 194 -26.98 10.27 -24.73
C SER A 194 -28.00 11.15 -25.47
N LEU A 195 -29.29 10.94 -25.22
CA LEU A 195 -30.36 11.73 -25.83
C LEU A 195 -30.20 13.23 -25.58
N ILE A 196 -29.84 13.61 -24.35
CA ILE A 196 -29.62 15.01 -23.98
C ILE A 196 -28.40 15.57 -24.73
N GLN A 197 -27.35 14.79 -24.90
CA GLN A 197 -26.16 15.22 -25.65
C GLN A 197 -26.47 15.42 -27.14
N LEU A 198 -27.23 14.51 -27.76
CA LEU A 198 -27.65 14.65 -29.15
C LEU A 198 -28.53 15.89 -29.38
N ASP A 199 -29.37 16.25 -28.42
CA ASP A 199 -30.22 17.45 -28.46
C ASP A 199 -29.42 18.77 -28.36
N THR A 200 -28.16 18.72 -27.92
CA THR A 200 -27.28 19.91 -27.95
C THR A 200 -26.70 20.20 -29.33
N LEU A 201 -26.84 19.29 -30.29
CA LEU A 201 -26.28 19.46 -31.63
C LEU A 201 -27.09 20.49 -32.44
N PRO A 202 -26.44 21.39 -33.19
CA PRO A 202 -27.14 22.43 -33.94
C PRO A 202 -28.07 21.83 -34.98
N GLY A 203 -29.38 22.14 -34.87
CA GLY A 203 -30.41 21.62 -35.76
C GLY A 203 -30.91 20.21 -35.44
N VAL A 204 -30.46 19.60 -34.34
CA VAL A 204 -31.00 18.35 -33.79
C VAL A 204 -31.81 18.69 -32.55
N GLY A 205 -33.14 18.59 -32.66
CA GLY A 205 -34.03 18.72 -31.50
C GLY A 205 -34.38 17.36 -30.90
N SER A 206 -35.05 17.37 -29.74
CA SER A 206 -35.49 16.19 -28.98
C SER A 206 -36.11 15.07 -29.84
N VAL A 207 -36.95 15.40 -30.81
CA VAL A 207 -37.56 14.43 -31.75
C VAL A 207 -36.51 13.78 -32.64
N THR A 208 -35.56 14.56 -33.16
CA THR A 208 -34.49 14.04 -34.03
C THR A 208 -33.48 13.24 -33.21
N ALA A 209 -33.14 13.70 -32.00
CA ALA A 209 -32.30 12.96 -31.06
C ALA A 209 -32.89 11.59 -30.71
N GLN A 210 -34.20 11.52 -30.44
CA GLN A 210 -34.91 10.25 -30.23
C GLN A 210 -34.81 9.32 -31.44
N ARG A 211 -34.99 9.85 -32.66
CA ARG A 211 -34.87 9.06 -33.89
C ARG A 211 -33.47 8.52 -34.13
N ILE A 212 -32.42 9.26 -33.76
CA ILE A 212 -31.04 8.76 -33.84
C ILE A 212 -30.86 7.56 -32.89
N VAL A 213 -31.36 7.65 -31.65
CA VAL A 213 -31.29 6.54 -30.69
C VAL A 213 -32.12 5.34 -31.18
N GLU A 214 -33.31 5.59 -31.72
CA GLU A 214 -34.17 4.53 -32.27
C GLU A 214 -33.54 3.86 -33.49
N TRP A 215 -32.86 4.63 -34.35
CA TRP A 215 -32.10 4.10 -35.47
C TRP A 215 -31.02 3.14 -34.98
N ARG A 216 -30.30 3.47 -33.88
CA ARG A 216 -29.30 2.56 -33.28
C ARG A 216 -29.92 1.25 -32.80
N SER A 217 -31.10 1.32 -32.21
CA SER A 217 -31.81 0.14 -31.71
C SER A 217 -32.28 -0.77 -32.84
N LYS A 218 -32.66 -0.21 -34.00
CA LYS A 218 -33.18 -0.96 -35.15
C LYS A 218 -32.10 -1.48 -36.09
N HIS A 219 -31.08 -0.67 -36.37
CA HIS A 219 -30.04 -0.96 -37.38
C HIS A 219 -28.70 -1.35 -36.75
N GLY A 220 -28.56 -1.23 -35.43
CA GLY A 220 -27.30 -1.43 -34.72
C GLY A 220 -26.47 -0.16 -34.64
N ARG A 221 -25.20 -0.32 -34.29
CA ARG A 221 -24.27 0.82 -34.12
C ARG A 221 -24.02 1.50 -35.47
N PHE A 222 -23.85 2.82 -35.45
CA PHE A 222 -23.31 3.55 -36.60
C PHE A 222 -21.90 3.02 -36.89
N THR A 223 -21.63 2.77 -38.16
CA THR A 223 -20.31 2.33 -38.67
C THR A 223 -19.61 3.43 -39.46
N LYS A 224 -20.39 4.36 -40.02
CA LYS A 224 -19.93 5.52 -40.78
C LYS A 224 -20.81 6.72 -40.46
N ILE A 225 -20.24 7.91 -40.54
CA ILE A 225 -20.96 9.17 -40.29
C ILE A 225 -22.09 9.35 -41.33
N ASP A 226 -21.89 8.91 -42.57
CA ASP A 226 -22.88 9.04 -43.67
C ASP A 226 -24.24 8.38 -43.37
N GLN A 227 -24.27 7.38 -42.48
CA GLN A 227 -25.50 6.69 -42.07
C GLN A 227 -26.47 7.62 -41.30
N LEU A 228 -26.01 8.79 -40.83
CA LEU A 228 -26.91 9.82 -40.32
C LEU A 228 -27.96 10.26 -41.34
N ARG A 229 -27.66 10.17 -42.64
CA ARG A 229 -28.61 10.52 -43.73
C ARG A 229 -29.77 9.53 -43.84
N GLU A 230 -29.63 8.33 -43.27
CA GLU A 230 -30.69 7.33 -43.20
C GLU A 230 -31.67 7.60 -42.05
N VAL A 231 -31.33 8.51 -41.13
CA VAL A 231 -32.19 8.92 -40.02
C VAL A 231 -33.22 9.93 -40.49
N GLU A 232 -34.50 9.61 -40.26
CA GLU A 232 -35.61 10.45 -40.68
C GLU A 232 -35.56 11.84 -40.02
N GLY A 233 -35.50 12.89 -40.84
CA GLY A 233 -35.40 14.28 -40.37
C GLY A 233 -33.99 14.87 -40.44
N ILE A 234 -32.97 14.09 -40.84
CA ILE A 234 -31.63 14.60 -41.14
C ILE A 234 -31.47 14.78 -42.65
N GLY A 235 -31.74 16.00 -43.13
CA GLY A 235 -31.49 16.37 -44.53
C GLY A 235 -30.03 16.72 -44.80
N GLN A 236 -29.68 16.91 -46.09
CA GLN A 236 -28.31 17.21 -46.55
C GLN A 236 -27.67 18.40 -45.80
N SER A 237 -28.41 19.51 -45.66
CA SER A 237 -27.92 20.70 -44.96
C SER A 237 -27.62 20.43 -43.48
N ARG A 238 -28.45 19.64 -42.78
CA ARG A 238 -28.18 19.28 -41.38
C ARG A 238 -27.00 18.34 -41.27
N PHE A 239 -26.92 17.36 -42.16
CA PHE A 239 -25.81 16.42 -42.21
C PHE A 239 -24.45 17.13 -42.39
N GLU A 240 -24.37 18.13 -43.28
CA GLU A 240 -23.15 18.89 -43.52
C GLU A 240 -22.66 19.64 -42.29
N THR A 241 -23.57 20.23 -41.50
CA THR A 241 -23.24 20.85 -40.22
C THR A 241 -22.81 19.82 -39.17
N LEU A 242 -23.51 18.68 -39.12
CA LEU A 242 -23.29 17.67 -38.10
C LEU A 242 -22.02 16.86 -38.32
N ARG A 243 -21.62 16.58 -39.58
CA ARG A 243 -20.48 15.72 -39.90
C ARG A 243 -19.16 16.20 -39.31
N GLU A 244 -19.02 17.50 -39.05
CA GLU A 244 -17.81 18.10 -38.47
C GLU A 244 -17.81 18.05 -36.94
N LEU A 245 -18.99 17.89 -36.33
CA LEU A 245 -19.22 17.88 -34.89
C LEU A 245 -19.38 16.48 -34.31
N VAL A 246 -19.45 15.45 -35.16
CA VAL A 246 -19.74 14.07 -34.74
C VAL A 246 -18.69 13.08 -35.26
N THR A 247 -18.53 11.99 -34.55
CA THR A 247 -17.66 10.87 -34.93
C THR A 247 -18.33 9.53 -34.66
N VAL A 248 -17.70 8.44 -35.09
CA VAL A 248 -18.18 7.08 -34.89
C VAL A 248 -17.03 6.26 -34.31
N ARG A 249 -17.22 5.69 -33.11
CA ARG A 249 -16.27 4.77 -32.46
C ARG A 249 -16.93 3.50 -31.91
#